data_AF-A0A9D7RKZ9-F1
#
_entry.id   AF-A0A9D7RKZ9-F1
#
_cell.length_a   1.000
_cell.length_b   1.000
_cell.length_c   1.000
_cell.angle_alpha   90.00
_cell.angle_beta   90.00
_cell.angle_gamma   90.00
#
_symmetry.space_group_name_H-M   'P 1'
#
loop_
_entity.id
_entity.type
_entity.pdbx_description
1 polymer ?
#
loop_
_entity_poly.entity_id
_entity_poly.type
_entity_poly.pdbx_seq_one_letter_code
_entity_poly.pdbx_strand_id
1 'polypeptide(L)' 'MYSNLREMSVAKGQKVDTKQTVGSVLTDDTGSIAHIEVWKITAEGLVKVDPGPWLVR' A
#
# COMPACT_ATOMS: atom_id res chain seq x y z
N MET A 1 -2.78 -2.86 0.66
CA MET A 1 -2.25 -3.02 -0.70
C MET A 1 -1.71 -1.68 -1.15
N TYR A 2 -0.54 -1.67 -1.80
CA TYR A 2 0.03 -0.50 -2.46
C TYR A 2 0.15 -0.82 -3.95
N SER A 3 -0.25 0.10 -4.82
CA SER A 3 -0.10 -0.05 -6.26
C SER A 3 0.40 1.24 -6.90
N ASN A 4 0.60 1.20 -8.23
CA ASN A 4 1.25 2.25 -9.00
C ASN A 4 2.71 2.50 -8.58
N LEU A 5 3.44 1.41 -8.29
CA LEU A 5 4.86 1.45 -7.97
C LEU A 5 5.70 1.23 -9.24
N ARG A 6 6.74 2.04 -9.41
CA ARG A 6 7.76 1.87 -10.45
C ARG A 6 8.72 0.73 -10.10
N GLU A 7 9.16 0.70 -8.86
CA GLU A 7 10.10 -0.30 -8.35
C GLU A 7 9.61 -0.86 -7.02
N MET A 8 9.86 -2.14 -6.80
CA MET A 8 9.60 -2.83 -5.54
C MET A 8 10.93 -3.13 -4.86
N SER A 9 11.06 -2.74 -3.60
CA SER A 9 12.29 -2.96 -2.81
C SER A 9 12.20 -4.19 -1.91
N VAL A 10 11.12 -4.97 -2.02
CA VAL A 10 10.83 -6.14 -1.19
C VAL A 10 10.39 -7.33 -2.03
N ALA A 11 10.58 -8.54 -1.52
CA ALA A 11 10.19 -9.79 -2.16
C ALA A 11 9.01 -10.48 -1.46
N LYS A 12 8.32 -11.37 -2.18
CA LYS A 12 7.25 -12.21 -1.60
C LYS A 12 7.79 -13.02 -0.42
N GLY A 13 7.11 -12.95 0.72
CA GLY A 13 7.49 -13.66 1.95
C GLY A 13 8.51 -12.92 2.81
N GLN A 14 9.03 -11.77 2.36
CA GLN A 14 9.90 -10.93 3.17
C GLN A 14 9.11 -10.29 4.33
N LYS A 15 9.63 -10.42 5.55
CA LYS A 15 9.13 -9.68 6.71
C LYS A 15 9.51 -8.20 6.55
N VAL A 16 8.56 -7.31 6.82
CA VAL A 16 8.74 -5.86 6.77
C VAL A 16 8.35 -5.22 8.09
N ASP A 17 9.05 -4.15 8.47
CA ASP A 17 8.74 -3.37 9.66
C ASP A 17 7.96 -2.08 9.32
N THR A 18 7.36 -1.45 10.32
CA THR A 18 6.66 -0.17 10.12
C THR A 18 7.64 0.89 9.60
N LYS A 19 7.20 1.67 8.60
CA LYS A 19 7.99 2.72 7.91
C LYS A 19 9.15 2.21 7.05
N GLN A 20 9.31 0.89 6.88
CA GLN A 20 10.27 0.36 5.92
C GLN A 20 9.87 0.74 4.49
N THR A 21 10.84 1.16 3.69
CA THR A 21 10.65 1.40 2.25
C THR A 21 10.30 0.08 1.55
N VAL A 22 9.15 0.06 0.87
CA VAL A 22 8.68 -1.10 0.10
C VAL A 22 8.80 -0.91 -1.41
N GLY A 23 9.08 0.30 -1.87
CA GLY A 23 9.20 0.65 -3.29
C GLY A 23 9.16 2.15 -3.54
N SER A 24 9.11 2.51 -4.81
CA SER A 24 8.98 3.89 -5.30
C SER A 24 7.73 4.04 -6.17
N VAL A 25 7.02 5.16 -6.04
CA VAL A 25 5.80 5.45 -6.81
C VAL A 25 6.17 5.77 -8.26
N LEU A 26 5.35 5.34 -9.21
CA LEU A 26 5.47 5.74 -10.61
C LEU A 26 5.13 7.22 -10.76
N THR A 27 6.00 7.94 -11.46
CA THR A 27 5.76 9.33 -11.87
C THR A 27 5.61 9.34 -13.39
N ASP A 28 4.50 9.88 -13.86
CA ASP A 28 4.25 10.16 -15.28
C ASP A 28 4.13 11.67 -15.53
N ASP A 29 3.76 12.05 -16.75
CA ASP A 29 3.62 13.45 -17.17
C ASP A 29 2.56 14.23 -16.38
N THR A 30 1.66 13.53 -15.70
CA THR A 30 0.58 14.11 -14.87
C THR A 30 0.94 14.19 -13.39
N GLY A 31 2.03 13.53 -12.97
CA GLY A 31 2.54 13.53 -11.61
C GLY A 31 2.68 12.13 -11.01
N SER A 32 2.68 12.04 -9.68
CA SER A 32 2.81 10.78 -8.94
C SER A 32 1.56 10.54 -8.10
N ILE A 33 0.92 9.38 -8.29
CA ILE A 33 -0.27 8.99 -7.51
C ILE A 33 0.00 7.65 -6.83
N ALA A 34 0.07 7.65 -5.50
CA ALA A 34 0.11 6.44 -4.71
C ALA A 34 -1.31 5.94 -4.40
N HIS A 35 -1.62 4.71 -4.77
CA HIS A 35 -2.91 4.10 -4.44
C HIS A 35 -2.77 3.14 -3.26
N ILE A 36 -3.55 3.38 -2.21
CA ILE A 36 -3.46 2.69 -0.93
C ILE A 36 -4.81 2.07 -0.60
N GLU A 37 -4.78 0.80 -0.20
CA GLU A 37 -5.97 0.08 0.27
C GLU A 37 -5.71 -0.62 1.59
N VAL A 38 -6.69 -0.56 2.48
CA VAL A 38 -6.72 -1.36 3.71
C VAL A 38 -7.81 -2.40 3.57
N TRP A 39 -7.47 -3.65 3.88
CA TRP A 39 -8.37 -4.78 3.83
C TRP A 39 -8.43 -5.43 5.20
N LYS A 40 -9.65 -5.75 5.64
CA LYS A 40 -9.91 -6.44 6.90
C LYS A 40 -10.48 -7.82 6.61
N ILE A 41 -9.97 -8.82 7.31
CA ILE A 41 -10.56 -10.16 7.31
C ILE A 41 -11.71 -10.17 8.32
N THR A 42 -12.88 -10.61 7.87
CA THR A 42 -14.12 -10.73 8.62
C THR A 42 -14.65 -12.17 8.51
N ALA A 43 -15.72 -12.50 9.23
CA ALA A 43 -16.37 -13.80 9.10
C ALA A 43 -16.92 -14.03 7.68
N GLU A 44 -17.28 -12.95 6.99
CA GLU A 44 -17.85 -12.92 5.65
C GLU A 44 -16.76 -12.90 4.56
N GLY A 45 -15.48 -12.81 4.93
CA GLY A 45 -14.34 -12.79 4.03
C GLY A 45 -13.51 -11.51 4.07
N LEU A 46 -12.86 -11.18 2.95
CA LEU A 46 -11.96 -10.04 2.83
C LEU A 46 -12.75 -8.79 2.41
N VAL A 47 -12.81 -7.80 3.29
CA VAL A 47 -13.58 -6.56 3.09
C VAL A 47 -12.63 -5.36 3.00
N LYS A 48 -12.81 -4.54 1.97
CA LYS A 48 -12.09 -3.27 1.80
C LYS A 48 -12.66 -2.22 2.76
N VAL A 49 -11.79 -1.49 3.46
CA VAL A 49 -12.19 -0.46 4.43
C VAL A 49 -11.57 0.90 4.09
N ASP A 50 -12.15 1.97 4.62
CA ASP A 50 -11.63 3.33 4.47
C ASP A 50 -10.22 3.44 5.12
N PRO A 51 -9.15 3.78 4.37
CA PRO A 51 -7.83 3.94 4.95
C PRO A 51 -7.68 5.21 5.80
N GLY A 52 -8.56 6.21 5.65
CA GLY A 52 -8.47 7.54 6.28
C GLY A 52 -8.15 7.53 7.78
N PRO A 53 -8.85 6.72 8.61
CA PRO A 53 -8.58 6.63 10.04
C PRO A 53 -7.15 6.19 10.42
N TRP A 54 -6.43 5.51 9.52
CA TRP A 54 -5.05 5.05 9.74
C TRP A 54 -3.99 6.00 9.19
N LEU A 55 -4.38 6.97 8.36
CA LEU A 55 -3.46 7.94 7.74
C LEU A 55 -3.23 9.17 8.62
N VAL A 56 -3.61 9.09 9.90
CA VAL A 56 -3.40 10.15 10.88
C VAL A 56 -1.91 10.25 11.28
N ARG A 57 -1.47 11.49 11.50
CA ARG A 57 -0.06 11.88 11.62
C ARG A 57 0.43 11.91 13.06
#